data_AF-A0AAD7HRN2-F1
#
_entry.id   AF-A0AAD7HRN2-F1
#
_cell.length_a   1.000
_cell.length_b   1.000
_cell.length_c   1.000
_cell.angle_alpha   90.00
_cell.angle_beta   90.00
_cell.angle_gamma   90.00
#
_symmetry.space_group_name_H-M   'P 1'
#
loop_
_entity.id
_entity.type
_entity.pdbx_description
1 polymer ?
#
loop_
_entity_poly.entity_id
_entity_poly.type
_entity_poly.pdbx_seq_one_letter_code
_entity_poly.pdbx_strand_id
1 'polypeptide(L)'
;MPASFSVSDLPNPILLTDPANIAFMEKKQKEEEAEQKVLAPTTKPNQNKRKSDASDASTSSKKSKKAVAAADDDEPTADPFSVTLPGDEDGSVEIYDTCDELRRKINALLRTGTITKTALLRDMSRAAYPDAPNIQSKQLTDFLTKKGATSGSTSRVCYASYVYFEKVRIAKGKAKSKHRRDMEERWGGKGGLPRRSQEKYWCHVDDEVVQDALGSVRTIPGGRL
;
A
#
# COMPACT_ATOMS: atom_id res chain seq x y z
N MET A 1 27.22 -24.33 -0.03
CA MET A 1 27.95 -23.35 0.82
C MET A 1 28.80 -22.54 -0.14
N PRO A 2 28.42 -21.31 -0.53
CA PRO A 2 29.28 -20.51 -1.39
C PRO A 2 30.56 -20.15 -0.62
N ALA A 3 31.72 -20.37 -1.24
CA ALA A 3 33.02 -20.09 -0.63
C ALA A 3 33.10 -18.60 -0.29
N SER A 4 33.28 -18.29 0.99
CA SER A 4 33.45 -16.93 1.49
C SER A 4 34.76 -16.35 0.93
N PHE A 5 34.65 -15.41 -0.01
CA PHE A 5 35.79 -14.68 -0.55
C PHE A 5 36.39 -13.78 0.53
N SER A 6 37.68 -13.96 0.81
CA SER A 6 38.42 -13.16 1.78
C SER A 6 39.20 -12.06 1.06
N VAL A 7 39.26 -10.85 1.63
CA VAL A 7 39.97 -9.69 1.03
C VAL A 7 41.47 -9.97 0.82
N SER A 8 42.03 -10.95 1.53
CA SER A 8 43.42 -11.43 1.40
C SER A 8 43.72 -12.16 0.09
N ASP A 9 42.71 -12.59 -0.67
CA ASP A 9 42.91 -13.29 -1.97
C ASP A 9 43.03 -12.33 -3.16
N LEU A 10 42.98 -11.01 -2.93
CA LEU A 10 43.15 -10.01 -3.98
C LEU A 10 44.65 -9.75 -4.23
N PRO A 11 45.08 -9.65 -5.51
CA PRO A 11 46.48 -9.37 -5.87
C PRO A 11 47.06 -8.13 -5.18
N ASN A 12 46.24 -7.09 -5.01
CA ASN A 12 46.59 -5.87 -4.27
C ASN A 12 45.53 -5.59 -3.18
N PRO A 13 45.72 -6.02 -1.92
CA PRO A 13 44.68 -5.94 -0.90
C PRO A 13 44.44 -4.53 -0.33
N ILE A 14 45.31 -3.56 -0.65
CA ILE A 14 45.25 -2.19 -0.08
C ILE A 14 44.39 -1.25 -0.94
N LEU A 15 44.27 -1.51 -2.26
CA LEU A 15 43.51 -0.68 -3.20
C LEU A 15 42.42 -1.52 -3.87
N LEU A 16 41.23 -1.51 -3.27
CA LEU A 16 40.09 -2.30 -3.75
C LEU A 16 39.62 -1.89 -5.17
N THR A 17 39.91 -0.65 -5.57
CA THR A 17 39.54 -0.07 -6.87
C THR A 17 40.59 -0.25 -7.96
N ASP A 18 41.66 -1.02 -7.71
CA ASP A 18 42.69 -1.29 -8.70
C ASP A 18 42.07 -2.09 -9.88
N PRO A 19 42.26 -1.68 -11.15
CA PRO A 19 41.70 -2.38 -12.32
C PRO A 19 42.05 -3.88 -12.36
N ALA A 20 43.19 -4.29 -11.77
CA ALA A 20 43.56 -5.71 -11.67
C ALA A 20 42.64 -6.51 -10.74
N ASN A 21 42.17 -5.91 -9.65
CA ASN A 21 41.24 -6.54 -8.70
C ASN A 21 39.82 -6.66 -9.29
N ILE A 22 39.40 -5.66 -10.06
CA ILE A 22 38.10 -5.66 -10.75
C ILE A 22 38.05 -6.77 -11.80
N ALA A 23 39.08 -6.87 -12.65
CA ALA A 23 39.17 -7.92 -13.67
C ALA A 23 39.19 -9.33 -13.07
N PHE A 24 39.82 -9.49 -11.89
CA PHE A 24 39.84 -10.76 -11.16
C PHE A 24 38.45 -11.13 -10.61
N MET A 25 37.73 -10.18 -10.02
CA MET A 25 36.37 -10.38 -9.51
C MET A 25 35.38 -10.72 -10.63
N GLU A 26 35.46 -10.03 -11.77
CA GLU A 26 34.62 -10.32 -12.94
C GLU A 26 34.90 -11.68 -13.55
N LYS A 27 36.18 -12.08 -13.64
CA LYS A 27 36.56 -13.42 -14.12
C LYS A 27 36.01 -14.51 -13.20
N LYS A 28 36.10 -14.31 -11.89
CA LYS A 28 35.63 -15.29 -10.89
C LYS A 28 34.10 -15.41 -10.86
N GLN A 29 33.37 -14.29 -11.02
CA GLN A 29 31.90 -14.31 -11.17
C GLN A 29 31.47 -15.07 -12.44
N LYS A 30 32.23 -14.93 -13.53
CA LYS A 30 31.97 -15.63 -14.79
C LYS A 30 32.24 -17.13 -14.71
N GLU A 31 33.20 -17.55 -13.90
CA GLU A 31 33.47 -18.96 -13.60
C GLU A 31 32.38 -19.57 -12.68
N GLU A 32 31.92 -18.84 -11.66
CA GLU A 32 30.82 -19.29 -10.78
C GLU A 32 29.45 -19.36 -11.51
N GLU A 33 29.18 -18.44 -12.45
CA GLU A 33 27.98 -18.48 -13.30
C GLU A 33 28.04 -19.63 -14.33
N ALA A 34 29.24 -19.98 -14.81
CA ALA A 34 29.44 -21.13 -15.68
C ALA A 34 29.21 -22.46 -14.94
N GLU A 35 29.63 -22.59 -13.68
CA GLU A 35 29.37 -23.78 -12.85
C GLU A 35 27.89 -23.92 -12.45
N GLN A 36 27.17 -22.82 -12.21
CA GLN A 36 25.74 -22.86 -11.88
C GLN A 36 24.84 -23.25 -13.06
N LYS A 37 25.31 -23.08 -14.31
CA LYS A 37 24.54 -23.43 -15.51
C LYS A 37 24.59 -24.93 -15.87
N VAL A 38 25.48 -25.72 -15.24
CA VAL A 38 25.63 -27.16 -15.53
C VAL A 38 24.66 -28.03 -14.71
N LEU A 39 23.98 -27.47 -13.70
CA LEU A 39 23.15 -28.22 -12.74
C LEU A 39 21.62 -27.98 -12.85
N ALA A 40 21.08 -27.76 -14.06
CA ALA A 40 19.63 -27.61 -14.26
C ALA A 40 18.90 -28.97 -14.20
N PRO A 41 17.91 -29.19 -13.31
CA PRO A 41 17.10 -30.41 -13.29
C PRO A 41 16.02 -30.40 -14.38
N THR A 42 15.99 -31.46 -15.18
CA THR A 42 14.95 -31.77 -16.17
C THR A 42 13.68 -32.31 -15.50
N THR A 43 12.52 -31.69 -15.74
CA THR A 43 11.22 -32.32 -15.47
C THR A 43 10.28 -32.20 -16.68
N LYS A 44 9.89 -33.37 -17.20
CA LYS A 44 8.98 -33.59 -18.33
C LYS A 44 7.52 -33.27 -17.95
N PRO A 45 6.64 -32.95 -18.93
CA PRO A 45 5.27 -32.52 -18.67
C PRO A 45 4.33 -33.73 -18.49
N ASN A 46 3.42 -33.66 -17.51
CA ASN A 46 2.36 -34.66 -17.32
C ASN A 46 0.99 -34.08 -17.66
N GLN A 47 0.25 -34.88 -18.43
CA GLN A 47 -1.09 -34.63 -18.93
C GLN A 47 -2.09 -34.78 -17.79
N ASN A 48 -3.00 -33.81 -17.60
CA ASN A 48 -4.41 -34.19 -17.47
C ASN A 48 -5.40 -33.06 -17.77
N LYS A 49 -6.47 -33.52 -18.38
CA LYS A 49 -7.51 -32.86 -19.14
C LYS A 49 -8.66 -32.43 -18.22
N ARG A 50 -9.17 -31.19 -18.39
CA ARG A 50 -10.61 -30.88 -18.32
C ARG A 50 -10.89 -29.51 -18.93
N LYS A 51 -12.10 -29.41 -19.48
CA LYS A 51 -12.52 -28.67 -20.66
C LYS A 51 -13.63 -27.69 -20.31
N SER A 52 -13.61 -26.51 -20.93
CA SER A 52 -14.70 -25.55 -21.23
C SER A 52 -14.02 -24.19 -21.45
N ASP A 53 -14.41 -23.27 -22.32
CA ASP A 53 -15.28 -23.19 -23.49
C ASP A 53 -14.86 -21.84 -24.17
N ALA A 54 -15.27 -21.62 -25.42
CA ALA A 54 -15.25 -20.35 -26.16
C ALA A 54 -13.89 -19.73 -26.60
N SER A 55 -13.60 -19.92 -27.88
CA SER A 55 -12.76 -19.05 -28.73
C SER A 55 -13.65 -18.07 -29.52
N ASP A 56 -13.34 -16.77 -29.45
CA ASP A 56 -13.09 -15.83 -30.57
C ASP A 56 -12.83 -14.43 -29.95
N ALA A 57 -11.63 -13.83 -29.98
CA ALA A 57 -11.06 -12.99 -31.06
C ALA A 57 -12.06 -11.88 -31.51
N SER A 58 -11.77 -10.60 -31.74
CA SER A 58 -10.59 -9.74 -31.89
C SER A 58 -11.19 -8.30 -31.96
N THR A 59 -10.61 -7.19 -31.45
CA THR A 59 -9.76 -6.28 -32.24
C THR A 59 -9.51 -4.96 -31.48
N SER A 60 -8.26 -4.46 -31.58
CA SER A 60 -7.71 -3.08 -31.60
C SER A 60 -8.61 -1.86 -31.24
N SER A 61 -8.19 -0.82 -30.50
CA SER A 61 -7.14 0.19 -30.84
C SER A 61 -7.07 1.21 -29.68
N LYS A 62 -5.94 1.43 -29.00
CA LYS A 62 -4.86 2.41 -29.25
C LYS A 62 -5.17 3.91 -28.96
N LYS A 63 -4.31 4.47 -28.09
CA LYS A 63 -3.79 5.85 -27.97
C LYS A 63 -4.59 6.84 -27.10
N SER A 64 -4.12 7.16 -25.88
CA SER A 64 -3.13 8.23 -25.51
C SER A 64 -3.84 9.50 -25.02
N LYS A 65 -3.40 10.30 -24.05
CA LYS A 65 -2.09 10.55 -23.38
C LYS A 65 -2.38 11.49 -22.18
N LYS A 66 -1.31 11.78 -21.41
CA LYS A 66 -1.11 12.87 -20.43
C LYS A 66 -1.37 12.41 -18.98
N ALA A 67 -0.40 11.87 -18.25
CA ALA A 67 0.93 12.42 -17.91
C ALA A 67 0.82 13.84 -17.34
N VAL A 68 0.62 13.92 -16.03
CA VAL A 68 1.22 14.97 -15.22
C VAL A 68 2.02 14.24 -14.15
N ALA A 69 3.32 14.19 -14.40
CA ALA A 69 4.30 13.98 -13.37
C ALA A 69 4.26 15.21 -12.45
N ALA A 70 3.92 15.01 -11.19
CA ALA A 70 4.40 15.87 -10.13
C ALA A 70 5.48 15.05 -9.42
N ALA A 71 6.72 15.31 -9.82
CA ALA A 71 7.87 15.03 -8.98
C ALA A 71 7.77 16.00 -7.81
N ASP A 72 7.41 15.49 -6.64
CA ASP A 72 7.73 16.12 -5.36
C ASP A 72 8.78 15.22 -4.70
N ASP A 73 10.03 15.40 -5.12
CA ASP A 73 11.18 15.10 -4.27
C ASP A 73 11.24 16.20 -3.19
N ASP A 74 10.34 16.07 -2.21
CA ASP A 74 10.53 16.66 -0.87
C ASP A 74 11.18 15.56 -0.04
N GLU A 75 12.51 15.66 0.08
CA GLU A 75 13.33 14.89 1.02
C GLU A 75 12.69 14.97 2.42
N PRO A 76 12.45 13.83 3.09
CA PRO A 76 11.94 13.85 4.45
C PRO A 76 13.02 14.37 5.40
N THR A 77 12.93 15.63 5.84
CA THR A 77 13.77 16.13 6.93
C THR A 77 13.46 15.47 8.27
N ALA A 78 12.39 14.66 8.37
CA ALA A 78 12.01 13.94 9.59
C ALA A 78 11.52 12.52 9.28
N ASP A 79 11.92 11.57 10.13
CA ASP A 79 11.39 10.21 10.13
C ASP A 79 9.89 10.23 10.50
N PRO A 80 8.97 9.67 9.67
CA PRO A 80 7.54 9.66 9.97
C PRO A 80 7.17 9.02 11.31
N PHE A 81 8.04 8.18 11.89
CA PHE A 81 7.78 7.57 13.20
C PHE A 81 8.03 8.48 14.39
N SER A 82 8.72 9.61 14.21
CA SER A 82 9.01 10.58 15.28
C SER A 82 7.84 11.55 15.53
N VAL A 83 6.86 11.58 14.63
CA VAL A 83 5.71 12.48 14.73
C VAL A 83 4.62 11.87 15.61
N THR A 84 4.24 12.58 16.66
CA THR A 84 3.10 12.23 17.52
C THR A 84 1.83 12.96 17.07
N LEU A 85 0.72 12.23 17.02
CA LEU A 85 -0.62 12.76 16.74
C LEU A 85 -1.43 12.87 18.03
N PRO A 86 -2.42 13.77 18.12
CA PRO A 86 -3.36 13.78 19.22
C PRO A 86 -4.15 12.46 19.25
N GLY A 87 -4.10 11.75 20.39
CA GLY A 87 -4.74 10.44 20.57
C GLY A 87 -3.93 9.24 20.08
N ASP A 88 -2.64 9.43 19.73
CA ASP A 88 -1.73 8.35 19.32
C ASP A 88 -1.42 7.38 20.48
N GLU A 89 -1.32 7.89 21.72
CA GLU A 89 -1.04 7.09 22.92
C GLU A 89 -2.16 6.09 23.24
N ASP A 90 -3.42 6.52 23.15
CA ASP A 90 -4.59 5.68 23.42
C ASP A 90 -5.12 4.93 22.18
N GLY A 91 -4.51 5.17 21.01
CA GLY A 91 -5.02 4.64 19.75
C GLY A 91 -6.41 5.18 19.35
N SER A 92 -6.74 6.39 19.81
CA SER A 92 -8.03 7.08 19.64
C SER A 92 -7.99 8.16 18.55
N VAL A 93 -6.99 8.12 17.64
CA VAL A 93 -6.90 9.09 16.54
C VAL A 93 -8.14 9.03 15.65
N GLU A 94 -8.76 10.19 15.43
CA GLU A 94 -9.94 10.34 14.56
C GLU A 94 -9.56 10.23 13.08
N ILE A 95 -10.36 9.53 12.29
CA ILE A 95 -10.10 9.26 10.87
C ILE A 95 -10.86 10.26 9.99
N TYR A 96 -10.14 11.02 9.17
CA TYR A 96 -10.70 12.01 8.25
C TYR A 96 -10.34 11.75 6.78
N ASP A 97 -10.03 10.50 6.44
CA ASP A 97 -9.98 10.04 5.06
C ASP A 97 -11.04 8.96 4.85
N THR A 98 -11.55 8.85 3.62
CA THR A 98 -12.41 7.71 3.27
C THR A 98 -11.58 6.47 3.03
N CYS A 99 -12.19 5.28 3.16
CA CYS A 99 -11.54 4.03 2.82
C CYS A 99 -11.07 4.00 1.35
N ASP A 100 -11.81 4.62 0.43
CA ASP A 100 -11.42 4.70 -0.98
C ASP A 100 -10.18 5.56 -1.20
N GLU A 101 -10.03 6.66 -0.47
CA GLU A 101 -8.79 7.45 -0.50
C GLU A 101 -7.61 6.66 0.04
N LEU A 102 -7.77 5.97 1.17
CA LEU A 102 -6.72 5.13 1.76
C LEU A 102 -6.31 4.02 0.79
N ARG A 103 -7.26 3.37 0.10
CA ARG A 103 -6.96 2.40 -0.97
C ARG A 103 -6.14 3.04 -2.10
N ARG A 104 -6.47 4.26 -2.52
CA ARG A 104 -5.71 4.98 -3.56
C ARG A 104 -4.29 5.26 -3.10
N LYS A 105 -4.10 5.76 -1.87
CA LYS A 105 -2.78 6.05 -1.29
C LYS A 105 -1.93 4.78 -1.16
N ILE A 106 -2.51 3.68 -0.65
CA ILE A 106 -1.83 2.38 -0.54
C ILE A 106 -1.43 1.85 -1.92
N ASN A 107 -2.36 1.83 -2.88
CA ASN A 107 -2.07 1.34 -4.22
C ASN A 107 -1.04 2.22 -4.94
N ALA A 108 -1.02 3.53 -4.71
CA ALA A 108 -0.01 4.43 -5.26
C ALA A 108 1.40 4.06 -4.75
N LEU A 109 1.57 3.88 -3.43
CA LEU A 109 2.85 3.44 -2.86
C LEU A 109 3.30 2.08 -3.43
N LEU A 110 2.39 1.11 -3.48
CA LEU A 110 2.71 -0.23 -3.99
C LEU A 110 3.06 -0.24 -5.48
N ARG A 111 2.53 0.72 -6.27
CA ARG A 111 2.85 0.86 -7.70
C ARG A 111 4.22 1.46 -7.95
N THR A 112 4.69 2.33 -7.06
CA THR A 112 6.06 2.86 -7.13
C THR A 112 7.10 1.76 -6.91
N GLY A 113 6.75 0.67 -6.21
CA GLY A 113 7.62 -0.49 -6.01
C GLY A 113 8.72 -0.28 -4.98
N THR A 114 8.74 0.86 -4.29
CA THR A 114 9.75 1.19 -3.26
C THR A 114 9.60 0.35 -1.99
N ILE A 115 8.37 -0.07 -1.67
CA ILE A 115 8.07 -0.84 -0.46
C ILE A 115 7.21 -2.06 -0.78
N THR A 116 7.54 -3.19 -0.14
CA THR A 116 6.72 -4.41 -0.24
C THR A 116 5.46 -4.29 0.63
N LYS A 117 4.40 -5.04 0.29
CA LYS A 117 3.16 -5.08 1.08
C LYS A 117 3.42 -5.40 2.56
N THR A 118 4.32 -6.33 2.83
CA THR A 118 4.65 -6.75 4.20
C THR A 118 5.40 -5.66 4.96
N ALA A 119 6.36 -4.99 4.33
CA ALA A 119 7.06 -3.86 4.94
C ALA A 119 6.09 -2.72 5.27
N LEU A 120 5.22 -2.36 4.32
CA LEU A 120 4.20 -1.34 4.52
C LEU A 120 3.27 -1.65 5.71
N LEU A 121 2.88 -2.91 5.88
CA LEU A 121 2.03 -3.32 7.01
C LEU A 121 2.74 -3.23 8.36
N ARG A 122 4.05 -3.52 8.40
CA ARG A 122 4.87 -3.36 9.61
C ARG A 122 5.01 -1.89 9.97
N ASP A 123 5.26 -1.04 8.98
CA ASP A 123 5.36 0.41 9.16
C ASP A 123 4.04 1.00 9.63
N MET A 124 2.91 0.63 9.01
CA MET A 124 1.58 1.06 9.45
C MET A 124 1.27 0.63 10.88
N SER A 125 1.61 -0.61 11.24
CA SER A 125 1.37 -1.12 12.59
C SER A 125 2.19 -0.36 13.64
N ARG A 126 3.48 -0.18 13.38
CA ARG A 126 4.40 0.58 14.24
C ARG A 126 3.98 2.04 14.37
N ALA A 127 3.47 2.65 13.30
CA ALA A 127 3.03 4.03 13.31
C ALA A 127 1.73 4.23 14.09
N ALA A 128 0.83 3.25 14.12
CA ALA A 128 -0.54 3.45 14.59
C ALA A 128 -0.85 2.91 15.98
N TYR A 129 -0.04 1.98 16.47
CA TYR A 129 -0.29 1.31 17.75
C TYR A 129 0.99 1.27 18.57
N PRO A 130 0.92 1.57 19.89
CA PRO A 130 2.07 1.43 20.77
C PRO A 130 2.55 -0.03 20.85
N ASP A 131 1.62 -0.99 20.84
CA ASP A 131 1.91 -2.42 20.92
C ASP A 131 2.34 -3.05 19.58
N ALA A 132 2.39 -2.27 18.49
CA ALA A 132 2.73 -2.70 17.13
C ALA A 132 2.18 -4.11 16.74
N PRO A 133 0.86 -4.33 16.79
CA PRO A 133 0.25 -5.64 16.56
C PRO A 133 0.42 -6.09 15.11
N ASN A 134 0.62 -7.39 14.91
CA ASN A 134 0.82 -7.92 13.57
C ASN A 134 -0.47 -7.79 12.72
N ILE A 135 -0.41 -7.01 11.63
CA ILE A 135 -1.50 -6.89 10.67
C ILE A 135 -1.27 -7.93 9.56
N GLN A 136 -2.17 -8.90 9.46
CA GLN A 136 -2.06 -9.98 8.49
C GLN A 136 -2.25 -9.47 7.04
N SER A 137 -1.46 -10.01 6.10
CA SER A 137 -1.57 -9.68 4.67
C SER A 137 -2.97 -9.93 4.07
N LYS A 138 -3.72 -10.89 4.62
CA LYS A 138 -5.11 -11.13 4.23
C LYS A 138 -6.01 -9.92 4.51
N GLN A 139 -5.84 -9.28 5.67
CA GLN A 139 -6.62 -8.09 6.04
C GLN A 139 -6.38 -6.94 5.06
N LEU A 140 -5.15 -6.78 4.58
CA LEU A 140 -4.82 -5.80 3.55
C LEU A 140 -5.52 -6.12 2.22
N THR A 141 -5.42 -7.37 1.76
CA THR A 141 -6.07 -7.80 0.52
C THR A 141 -7.58 -7.62 0.59
N ASP A 142 -8.22 -8.04 1.69
CA ASP A 142 -9.66 -7.88 1.92
C ASP A 142 -10.07 -6.40 2.00
N PHE A 143 -9.20 -5.53 2.51
CA PHE A 143 -9.44 -4.08 2.53
C PHE A 143 -9.37 -3.49 1.12
N LEU A 144 -8.39 -3.90 0.31
CA LEU A 144 -8.16 -3.39 -1.05
C LEU A 144 -9.22 -3.86 -2.06
N THR A 145 -9.86 -5.01 -1.85
CA THR A 145 -10.92 -5.53 -2.75
C THR A 145 -12.28 -4.87 -2.53
N LYS A 146 -12.54 -4.35 -1.32
CA LYS A 146 -13.76 -3.62 -0.99
C LYS A 146 -13.86 -2.30 -1.75
N LYS A 147 -15.08 -1.78 -1.87
CA LYS A 147 -15.39 -0.50 -2.52
C LYS A 147 -16.34 0.32 -1.65
N GLY A 148 -16.19 1.63 -1.67
CA GLY A 148 -17.05 2.57 -0.95
C GLY A 148 -16.32 3.30 0.17
N ALA A 149 -16.84 4.49 0.47
CA ALA A 149 -16.22 5.46 1.37
C ALA A 149 -16.03 4.95 2.80
N THR A 150 -16.98 4.18 3.33
CA THR A 150 -16.95 3.64 4.70
C THR A 150 -16.65 2.14 4.74
N SER A 151 -16.69 1.46 3.59
CA SER A 151 -16.49 0.00 3.50
C SER A 151 -15.10 -0.37 4.03
N GLY A 152 -15.03 -1.12 5.13
CA GLY A 152 -13.76 -1.50 5.76
C GLY A 152 -13.22 -0.51 6.80
N SER A 153 -14.00 0.48 7.23
CA SER A 153 -13.64 1.40 8.33
C SER A 153 -13.36 0.70 9.65
N THR A 154 -13.96 -0.48 9.86
CA THR A 154 -13.75 -1.34 11.04
C THR A 154 -12.42 -2.08 11.04
N SER A 155 -11.74 -2.13 9.89
CA SER A 155 -10.48 -2.88 9.77
C SER A 155 -9.33 -2.13 10.44
N ARG A 156 -8.41 -2.89 11.04
CA ARG A 156 -7.15 -2.33 11.59
C ARG A 156 -6.33 -1.62 10.51
N VAL A 157 -6.41 -2.11 9.27
CA VAL A 157 -5.74 -1.52 8.10
C VAL A 157 -6.22 -0.10 7.83
N CYS A 158 -7.52 0.17 7.93
CA CYS A 158 -8.07 1.51 7.70
C CYS A 158 -7.47 2.53 8.68
N TYR A 159 -7.58 2.25 9.98
CA TYR A 159 -7.00 3.09 11.02
C TYR A 159 -5.48 3.23 10.87
N ALA A 160 -4.76 2.12 10.73
CA ALA A 160 -3.30 2.14 10.70
C ALA A 160 -2.73 2.85 9.47
N SER A 161 -3.35 2.65 8.30
CA SER A 161 -2.95 3.35 7.08
C SER A 161 -3.17 4.85 7.20
N TYR A 162 -4.30 5.27 7.75
CA TYR A 162 -4.59 6.69 7.96
C TYR A 162 -3.56 7.36 8.87
N VAL A 163 -3.29 6.78 10.05
CA VAL A 163 -2.29 7.32 10.99
C VAL A 163 -0.91 7.41 10.32
N TYR A 164 -0.50 6.36 9.61
CA TYR A 164 0.77 6.36 8.88
C TYR A 164 0.85 7.49 7.84
N PHE A 165 -0.15 7.65 6.98
CA PHE A 165 -0.14 8.70 5.95
C PHE A 165 -0.22 10.10 6.55
N GLU A 166 -0.91 10.28 7.68
CA GLU A 166 -0.99 11.55 8.38
C GLU A 166 0.36 11.93 9.00
N LYS A 167 1.06 10.96 9.61
CA LYS A 167 2.43 11.15 10.11
C LYS A 167 3.40 11.46 8.98
N VAL A 168 3.30 10.75 7.85
CA VAL A 168 4.09 11.05 6.64
C VAL A 168 3.80 12.44 6.10
N ARG A 169 2.54 12.91 6.12
CA ARG A 169 2.16 14.27 5.70
C ARG A 169 2.84 15.33 6.58
N ILE A 170 2.77 15.16 7.90
CA ILE A 170 3.35 16.10 8.87
C ILE A 170 4.88 16.09 8.77
N ALA A 171 5.50 14.91 8.65
CA ALA A 171 6.94 14.77 8.48
C ALA A 171 7.45 15.48 7.21
N LYS A 172 6.64 15.48 6.13
CA LYS A 172 6.92 16.21 4.89
C LYS A 172 6.46 17.68 4.90
N GLY A 173 5.90 18.17 6.00
CA GLY A 173 5.37 19.55 6.10
C GLY A 173 4.23 19.87 5.12
N LYS A 174 3.56 18.87 4.53
CA LYS A 174 2.55 19.12 3.50
C LYS A 174 1.23 19.61 4.12
N ALA A 175 0.59 20.57 3.46
CA ALA A 175 -0.73 21.05 3.87
C ALA A 175 -1.80 19.94 3.82
N LYS A 176 -2.93 20.15 4.52
CA LYS A 176 -4.08 19.23 4.46
C LYS A 176 -4.65 19.18 3.03
N SER A 177 -4.98 17.98 2.55
CA SER A 177 -5.65 17.78 1.26
C SER A 177 -7.05 18.43 1.25
N LYS A 178 -7.58 18.75 0.06
CA LYS A 178 -8.97 19.17 -0.08
C LYS A 178 -9.94 18.14 0.51
N HIS A 179 -9.73 16.85 0.20
CA HIS A 179 -10.58 15.78 0.73
C HIS A 179 -10.60 15.74 2.26
N ARG A 180 -9.44 15.96 2.88
CA ARG A 180 -9.30 16.04 4.34
C ARG A 180 -10.16 17.16 4.94
N ARG A 181 -10.19 18.32 4.28
CA ARG A 181 -11.03 19.46 4.69
C ARG A 181 -12.51 19.15 4.54
N ASP A 182 -12.90 18.56 3.40
CA ASP A 182 -14.29 18.18 3.12
C ASP A 182 -14.78 17.11 4.13
N MET A 183 -13.90 16.17 4.52
CA MET A 183 -14.16 15.19 5.56
C MET A 183 -14.27 15.82 6.96
N GLU A 184 -13.38 16.75 7.32
CA GLU A 184 -13.47 17.48 8.59
C GLU A 184 -14.77 18.30 8.67
N GLU A 185 -15.20 18.94 7.58
CA GLU A 185 -16.47 19.65 7.52
C GLU A 185 -17.67 18.72 7.74
N ARG A 186 -17.66 17.54 7.13
CA ARG A 186 -18.82 16.62 7.18
C ARG A 186 -18.84 15.72 8.42
N TRP A 187 -17.69 15.32 8.92
CA TRP A 187 -17.53 14.35 10.00
C TRP A 187 -16.90 14.91 11.28
N GLY A 188 -16.41 16.16 11.29
CA GLY A 188 -15.79 16.77 12.46
C GLY A 188 -16.68 16.78 13.69
N GLY A 189 -17.98 17.08 13.52
CA GLY A 189 -18.96 17.02 14.62
C GLY A 189 -19.28 15.62 15.13
N LYS A 190 -18.83 14.56 14.42
CA LYS A 190 -19.10 13.14 14.76
C LYS A 190 -17.85 12.39 15.24
N GLY A 191 -16.70 13.07 15.36
CA GLY A 191 -15.42 12.44 15.71
C GLY A 191 -14.80 11.62 14.57
N GLY A 192 -15.04 12.02 13.32
CA GLY A 192 -14.47 11.36 12.13
C GLY A 192 -15.26 10.14 11.65
N LEU A 193 -14.62 9.35 10.77
CA LEU A 193 -15.22 8.16 10.16
C LEU A 193 -15.46 7.07 11.23
N PRO A 194 -16.65 6.47 11.29
CA PRO A 194 -17.00 5.51 12.33
C PRO A 194 -16.16 4.24 12.20
N ARG A 195 -15.50 3.86 13.29
CA ARG A 195 -14.70 2.63 13.40
C ARG A 195 -15.53 1.39 13.74
N ARG A 196 -16.83 1.56 14.03
CA ARG A 196 -17.78 0.47 14.24
C ARG A 196 -18.73 0.36 13.05
N SER A 197 -19.08 -0.87 12.69
CA SER A 197 -20.04 -1.14 11.62
C SER A 197 -21.41 -0.58 12.00
N GLN A 198 -21.89 0.41 11.25
CA GLN A 198 -23.28 0.89 11.31
C GLN A 198 -24.03 0.17 10.17
N GLU A 199 -24.38 -1.10 10.40
CA GLU A 199 -24.95 -1.99 9.37
C GLU A 199 -26.44 -1.79 9.15
N LYS A 200 -27.14 -1.12 10.06
CA LYS A 200 -28.59 -1.01 10.05
C LYS A 200 -29.01 0.44 10.19
N TYR A 201 -29.86 0.89 9.27
CA TYR A 201 -30.48 2.20 9.29
C TYR A 201 -31.98 2.01 9.53
N TRP A 202 -32.55 2.82 10.41
CA TRP A 202 -33.98 2.90 10.59
C TRP A 202 -34.49 4.07 9.75
N CYS A 203 -35.28 3.78 8.71
CA CYS A 203 -35.91 4.79 7.86
C CYS A 203 -37.40 4.50 7.75
N HIS A 204 -38.18 5.53 7.39
CA HIS A 204 -39.59 5.34 7.05
C HIS A 204 -39.70 4.44 5.81
N VAL A 205 -40.83 3.74 5.63
CA VAL A 205 -41.04 2.80 4.50
C VAL A 205 -40.94 3.51 3.15
N ASP A 206 -41.38 4.78 3.10
CA ASP A 206 -41.32 5.61 1.90
C ASP A 206 -39.98 6.32 1.73
N ASP A 207 -39.03 6.19 2.65
CA ASP A 207 -37.75 6.87 2.55
C ASP A 207 -36.64 5.97 2.00
N GLU A 208 -35.73 6.54 1.22
CA GLU A 208 -34.52 5.88 0.73
C GLU A 208 -33.28 6.33 1.52
N VAL A 209 -32.44 5.36 1.88
CA VAL A 209 -31.17 5.61 2.56
C VAL A 209 -30.06 5.73 1.52
N VAL A 210 -29.53 6.95 1.36
CA VAL A 210 -28.45 7.23 0.39
C VAL A 210 -27.17 7.60 1.12
N GLN A 211 -26.07 6.98 0.70
CA GLN A 211 -24.73 7.31 1.15
C GLN A 211 -24.04 8.23 0.15
N ASP A 212 -23.45 9.32 0.61
CA ASP A 212 -22.66 10.21 -0.24
C ASP A 212 -21.22 9.72 -0.45
N ALA A 213 -20.47 10.43 -1.30
CA ALA A 213 -19.08 10.10 -1.62
C ALA A 213 -18.12 10.18 -0.42
N LEU A 214 -18.50 10.91 0.64
CA LEU A 214 -17.75 11.04 1.89
C LEU A 214 -18.19 10.00 2.93
N GLY A 215 -19.13 9.12 2.57
CA GLY A 215 -19.64 8.06 3.42
C GLY A 215 -20.75 8.48 4.38
N SER A 216 -21.17 9.74 4.38
CA SER A 216 -22.27 10.22 5.22
C SER A 216 -23.59 9.71 4.65
N VAL A 217 -24.40 9.13 5.53
CA VAL A 217 -25.71 8.61 5.19
C VAL A 217 -26.77 9.67 5.46
N ARG A 218 -27.66 9.86 4.49
CA ARG A 218 -28.87 10.68 4.61
C ARG A 218 -30.08 9.90 4.12
N THR A 219 -31.21 10.17 4.73
CA THR A 219 -32.50 9.64 4.33
C THR A 219 -33.16 10.66 3.43
N ILE A 220 -33.59 10.26 2.23
CA ILE A 220 -34.35 11.10 1.30
C ILE A 220 -35.77 10.56 1.17
N PRO A 221 -36.81 11.42 1.09
CA PRO A 221 -38.17 10.94 0.84
C PRO A 221 -38.22 10.30 -0.56
N GLY A 222 -38.59 9.03 -0.61
CA GLY A 222 -38.81 8.28 -1.84
C GLY A 222 -40.09 8.80 -2.50
N GLY A 223 -39.92 9.52 -3.60
CA GLY A 223 -41.05 10.00 -4.39
C GLY A 223 -41.79 8.82 -5.02
N ARG A 224 -43.03 8.55 -4.57
CA ARG A 224 -44.00 7.88 -5.43
C ARG A 224 -44.40 8.86 -6.53
N LEU A 225 -44.15 8.48 -7.78
CA LEU A 225 -44.92 8.98 -8.92
C LEU A 225 -46.37 8.51 -8.80
#